data_AF-S8DKP2-F1
#
_entry.id   AF-S8DKP2-F1
#
_cell.length_a   1.000
_cell.length_b   1.000
_cell.length_c   1.000
_cell.angle_alpha   90.00
_cell.angle_beta   90.00
_cell.angle_gamma   90.00
#
_symmetry.space_group_name_H-M   'P 1'
#
loop_
_entity.id
_entity.type
_entity.pdbx_description
1 polymer ?
#
loop_
_entity_poly.entity_id
_entity_poly.type
_entity_poly.pdbx_seq_one_letter_code
_entity_poly.pdbx_strand_id
1 'polypeptide(L)'
;PLSFNERLKVAVDVARSLLVLHERGLPHGNLKPTNVLLTGSDYGVRLSDYGLHRLMTPAGIAEQILNLGALGYRAPELANVSKPVPSFRTDVYAFGVILMELLTRRSAGDIISGHSGAVDLTDWVRLCDSEGRGLDCIDRDIGGGEESTKAMSDVLAVSLRCTRAAANERPSIRQVVEDLGAI
;
A
#
# COMPACT_ATOMS: atom_id res chain seq x y z
N PRO A 1 13.85 -15.17 2.53
CA PRO A 1 12.93 -14.19 1.90
C PRO A 1 11.51 -14.72 2.01
N LEU A 2 10.50 -13.87 2.17
CA LEU A 2 9.10 -14.32 2.15
C LEU A 2 8.74 -14.80 0.74
N SER A 3 8.15 -15.99 0.65
CA SER A 3 7.48 -16.52 -0.53
C SER A 3 6.27 -15.66 -0.89
N PHE A 4 5.76 -15.79 -2.13
CA PHE A 4 4.55 -15.09 -2.53
C PHE A 4 3.34 -15.39 -1.63
N ASN A 5 3.14 -16.66 -1.23
CA ASN A 5 2.03 -17.04 -0.36
C ASN A 5 2.13 -16.40 1.03
N GLU A 6 3.34 -16.30 1.59
CA GLU A 6 3.56 -15.58 2.86
C GLU A 6 3.28 -14.08 2.71
N ARG A 7 3.69 -13.47 1.58
CA ARG A 7 3.40 -12.05 1.29
C ARG A 7 1.91 -11.80 1.11
N LEU A 8 1.19 -12.68 0.41
CA LEU A 8 -0.26 -12.58 0.24
C LEU A 8 -0.98 -12.73 1.58
N LYS A 9 -0.57 -13.70 2.42
CA LYS A 9 -1.08 -13.83 3.79
C LYS A 9 -0.89 -12.55 4.59
N VAL A 10 0.33 -11.98 4.58
CA VAL A 10 0.63 -10.71 5.24
C VAL A 10 -0.26 -9.58 4.70
N ALA A 11 -0.43 -9.46 3.39
CA ALA A 11 -1.29 -8.46 2.77
C ALA A 11 -2.76 -8.58 3.24
N VAL A 12 -3.30 -9.80 3.24
CA VAL A 12 -4.66 -10.08 3.72
C VAL A 12 -4.81 -9.70 5.19
N ASP A 13 -3.85 -10.05 6.04
CA ASP A 13 -3.93 -9.77 7.48
C ASP A 13 -3.73 -8.27 7.81
N VAL A 14 -2.93 -7.54 7.03
CA VAL A 14 -2.87 -6.07 7.08
C VAL A 14 -4.23 -5.48 6.70
N ALA A 15 -4.82 -5.92 5.59
CA ALA A 15 -6.11 -5.41 5.12
C ALA A 15 -7.23 -5.67 6.15
N ARG A 16 -7.25 -6.87 6.77
CA ARG A 16 -8.18 -7.21 7.86
C ARG A 16 -7.98 -6.34 9.10
N SER A 17 -6.73 -6.12 9.50
CA SER A 17 -6.41 -5.24 10.63
C SER A 17 -6.86 -3.80 10.37
N LEU A 18 -6.67 -3.31 9.14
CA LEU A 18 -7.11 -1.99 8.72
C LEU A 18 -8.64 -1.88 8.65
N LEU A 19 -9.33 -2.93 8.19
CA LEU A 19 -10.79 -3.03 8.23
C LEU A 19 -11.34 -2.86 9.65
N VAL A 20 -10.75 -3.53 10.65
CA VAL A 20 -11.15 -3.38 12.06
C VAL A 20 -11.02 -1.94 12.55
N LEU A 21 -9.97 -1.21 12.13
CA LEU A 21 -9.81 0.20 12.47
C LEU A 21 -10.89 1.08 11.80
N HIS A 22 -11.14 0.86 10.51
CA HIS A 22 -12.10 1.64 9.72
C HIS A 22 -13.54 1.42 10.22
N GLU A 23 -13.92 0.20 10.57
CA GLU A 23 -15.24 -0.11 11.17
C GLU A 23 -15.46 0.60 12.52
N ARG A 24 -14.38 0.91 13.24
CA ARG A 24 -14.41 1.69 14.49
C ARG A 24 -14.35 3.20 14.26
N GLY A 25 -14.45 3.65 13.01
CA GLY A 25 -14.38 5.07 12.70
C GLY A 25 -12.98 5.66 12.78
N LEU A 26 -11.92 4.84 12.78
CA LEU A 26 -10.54 5.27 13.04
C LEU A 26 -9.63 5.01 11.83
N PRO A 27 -9.19 6.05 11.11
CA PRO A 27 -8.11 5.89 10.14
C PRO A 27 -6.82 5.50 10.88
N HIS A 28 -5.99 4.67 10.27
CA HIS A 28 -4.63 4.45 10.76
C HIS A 28 -3.84 5.75 10.66
N GLY A 29 -3.83 6.37 9.48
CA GLY A 29 -3.25 7.68 9.18
C GLY A 29 -1.72 7.76 9.18
N ASN A 30 -1.03 6.65 9.39
CA ASN A 30 0.44 6.52 9.36
C ASN A 30 0.83 5.12 8.86
N LEU A 31 0.07 4.56 7.92
CA LEU A 31 0.32 3.21 7.43
C LEU A 31 1.55 3.21 6.50
N LYS A 32 2.52 2.36 6.83
CA LYS A 32 3.79 2.14 6.11
C LYS A 32 4.41 0.83 6.60
N PRO A 33 5.35 0.20 5.87
CA PRO A 33 5.92 -1.10 6.25
C PRO A 33 6.52 -1.14 7.66
N THR A 34 7.15 -0.06 8.12
CA THR A 34 7.74 0.01 9.46
C THR A 34 6.71 -0.05 10.60
N ASN A 35 5.43 0.13 10.29
CA ASN A 35 4.31 0.02 11.22
C ASN A 35 3.52 -1.30 11.04
N VAL A 36 3.99 -2.20 10.17
CA VAL A 36 3.46 -3.56 9.97
C VAL A 36 4.40 -4.53 10.66
N LEU A 37 4.04 -4.97 11.86
CA LEU A 37 4.85 -5.88 12.65
C LEU A 37 4.51 -7.33 12.32
N LEU A 38 5.52 -8.11 11.94
CA LEU A 38 5.40 -9.56 11.79
C LEU A 38 5.77 -10.22 13.12
N THR A 39 4.91 -11.11 13.60
CA THR A 39 5.02 -11.76 14.90
C THR A 39 5.02 -13.27 14.76
N GLY A 40 5.82 -13.94 15.59
CA GLY A 40 5.93 -15.41 15.58
C GLY A 40 6.60 -15.98 14.33
N SER A 41 6.60 -17.30 14.25
CA SER A 41 7.14 -18.06 13.10
C SER A 41 6.18 -18.14 11.92
N ASP A 42 4.91 -17.77 12.12
CA ASP A 42 3.84 -17.81 11.11
C ASP A 42 3.59 -16.44 10.45
N TYR A 43 4.41 -15.43 10.78
CA TYR A 43 4.31 -14.06 10.28
C TYR A 43 2.95 -13.39 10.56
N GLY A 44 2.37 -13.63 11.74
CA GLY A 44 1.13 -12.96 12.15
C GLY A 44 1.30 -11.45 12.19
N VAL A 45 0.34 -10.69 11.63
CA VAL A 45 0.43 -9.24 11.47
C VAL A 45 -0.15 -8.48 12.66
N ARG A 46 0.55 -7.43 13.10
CA ARG A 46 0.00 -6.39 14.00
C ARG A 46 0.33 -5.00 13.47
N LEU A 47 -0.65 -4.10 13.45
CA LEU A 47 -0.45 -2.69 13.10
C LEU A 47 -0.11 -1.87 14.35
N SER A 48 0.94 -1.07 14.27
CA SER A 48 1.36 -0.11 15.31
C SER A 48 1.10 1.33 14.89
N ASP A 49 1.21 2.29 15.82
CA ASP A 49 1.18 3.73 15.54
C ASP A 49 -0.05 4.24 14.76
N TYR A 50 -1.19 3.55 14.91
CA TYR A 50 -2.46 3.97 14.35
C TYR A 50 -3.12 5.06 15.21
N GLY A 51 -3.82 6.00 14.56
CA GLY A 51 -4.62 7.01 15.26
C GLY A 51 -3.82 8.14 15.93
N LEU A 52 -2.48 8.18 15.79
CA LEU A 52 -1.64 9.21 16.40
C LEU A 52 -2.06 10.64 16.01
N HIS A 53 -2.59 10.82 14.80
CA HIS A 53 -3.10 12.12 14.33
C HIS A 53 -4.19 12.72 15.24
N ARG A 54 -4.92 11.91 16.02
CA ARG A 54 -5.92 12.40 16.99
C ARG A 54 -5.30 13.04 18.24
N LEU A 55 -4.02 12.78 18.48
CA LEU A 55 -3.27 13.29 19.63
C LEU A 55 -2.31 14.43 19.23
N MET A 56 -2.26 14.77 17.95
CA MET A 56 -1.33 15.74 17.38
C MET A 56 -1.97 17.11 17.19
N THR A 57 -1.15 18.15 17.23
CA THR A 57 -1.53 19.47 16.74
C THR A 57 -1.65 19.45 15.20
N PRO A 58 -2.35 20.43 14.59
CA PRO A 58 -2.39 20.53 13.12
C PRO A 58 -1.00 20.55 12.45
N ALA A 59 0.00 21.16 13.11
CA ALA A 59 1.38 21.17 12.63
C ALA A 59 2.02 19.77 12.67
N GLY A 60 1.80 19.00 13.75
CA GLY A 60 2.30 17.63 13.86
C GLY A 60 1.66 16.68 12.84
N ILE A 61 0.37 16.85 12.54
CA ILE A 61 -0.31 16.10 11.47
C ILE A 61 0.32 16.41 10.11
N ALA A 62 0.57 17.69 9.81
CA ALA A 62 1.20 18.10 8.56
C ALA A 62 2.62 17.53 8.41
N GLU A 63 3.41 17.53 9.48
CA GLU A 63 4.76 16.95 9.49
C GLU A 63 4.72 15.42 9.26
N GLN A 64 3.82 14.69 9.92
CA GLN A 64 3.65 13.26 9.68
C GLN A 64 3.28 12.96 8.23
N ILE A 65 2.37 13.75 7.64
CA ILE A 65 1.95 13.60 6.25
C ILE A 65 3.08 13.95 5.28
N LEU A 66 3.91 14.96 5.59
CA LEU A 66 5.10 15.28 4.83
C LEU A 66 6.11 14.12 4.84
N ASN A 67 6.31 13.50 6.00
CA ASN A 67 7.17 12.31 6.15
C ASN A 67 6.65 11.12 5.34
N LEU A 68 5.33 10.87 5.34
CA LEU A 68 4.73 9.87 4.44
C LEU A 68 4.99 10.20 2.96
N GLY A 69 5.03 11.48 2.61
CA GLY A 69 5.31 11.94 1.25
C GLY A 69 6.75 11.65 0.82
N ALA A 70 7.71 11.94 1.69
CA ALA A 70 9.12 11.63 1.45
C ALA A 70 9.37 10.11 1.32
N LEU A 71 8.54 9.29 1.95
CA LEU A 71 8.63 7.83 1.91
C LEU A 71 7.77 7.18 0.81
N GLY A 72 6.97 7.95 0.05
CA GLY A 72 6.13 7.44 -1.04
C GLY A 72 4.74 6.90 -0.64
N TYR A 73 4.30 7.07 0.61
CA TYR A 73 3.00 6.55 1.11
C TYR A 73 1.89 7.62 1.18
N ARG A 74 2.21 8.88 0.93
CA ARG A 74 1.24 9.98 1.01
C ARG A 74 0.31 9.98 -0.21
N ALA A 75 -0.99 9.84 0.04
CA ALA A 75 -2.01 10.00 -0.98
C ALA A 75 -2.00 11.41 -1.62
N PRO A 76 -2.22 11.53 -2.94
CA PRO A 76 -2.05 12.79 -3.68
C PRO A 76 -2.95 13.93 -3.20
N GLU A 77 -4.16 13.63 -2.72
CA GLU A 77 -5.08 14.64 -2.19
C GLU A 77 -4.57 15.31 -0.90
N LEU A 78 -3.59 14.73 -0.21
CA LEU A 78 -2.98 15.35 0.98
C LEU A 78 -1.88 16.36 0.65
N ALA A 79 -1.44 16.45 -0.62
CA ALA A 79 -0.32 17.30 -1.00
C ALA A 79 -0.65 18.79 -1.07
N ASN A 80 -1.89 19.13 -1.43
CA ASN A 80 -2.31 20.50 -1.76
C ASN A 80 -3.29 21.09 -0.73
N VAL A 81 -3.35 20.53 0.48
CA VAL A 81 -4.31 20.94 1.52
C VAL A 81 -3.55 21.66 2.63
N SER A 82 -4.04 22.83 3.04
CA SER A 82 -3.43 23.64 4.11
C SER A 82 -3.49 22.98 5.50
N LYS A 83 -4.51 22.15 5.72
CA LYS A 83 -4.70 21.35 6.95
C LYS A 83 -5.02 19.91 6.55
N PRO A 84 -4.00 19.14 6.13
CA PRO A 84 -4.23 17.78 5.65
C PRO A 84 -4.63 16.89 6.84
N VAL A 85 -5.61 16.02 6.63
CA VAL A 85 -6.11 15.10 7.66
C VAL A 85 -6.18 13.69 7.07
N PRO A 86 -5.65 12.66 7.74
CA PRO A 86 -5.79 11.29 7.27
C PRO A 86 -7.25 10.84 7.22
N SER A 87 -7.56 9.97 6.25
CA SER A 87 -8.88 9.39 6.07
C SER A 87 -8.79 7.91 5.73
N PHE A 88 -9.92 7.21 5.70
CA PHE A 88 -9.95 5.81 5.25
C PHE A 88 -9.40 5.65 3.83
N ARG A 89 -9.63 6.63 2.94
CA ARG A 89 -9.14 6.58 1.55
C ARG A 89 -7.65 6.81 1.45
N THR A 90 -7.05 7.58 2.36
CA THR A 90 -5.59 7.78 2.38
C THR A 90 -4.89 6.52 2.91
N ASP A 91 -5.51 5.80 3.85
CA ASP A 91 -4.99 4.50 4.30
C ASP A 91 -5.05 3.46 3.18
N VAL A 92 -6.13 3.41 2.40
CA VAL A 92 -6.24 2.51 1.24
C VAL A 92 -5.15 2.81 0.21
N TYR A 93 -4.84 4.09 -0.04
CA TYR A 93 -3.73 4.45 -0.91
C TYR A 93 -2.40 3.90 -0.38
N ALA A 94 -2.07 4.19 0.88
CA ALA A 94 -0.83 3.72 1.49
C ALA A 94 -0.73 2.18 1.49
N PHE A 95 -1.85 1.49 1.72
CA PHE A 95 -1.91 0.03 1.62
C PHE A 95 -1.64 -0.46 0.20
N GLY A 96 -2.19 0.21 -0.82
CA GLY A 96 -1.88 -0.08 -2.22
C GLY A 96 -0.39 0.05 -2.55
N VAL A 97 0.28 1.05 -1.99
CA VAL A 97 1.75 1.18 -2.12
C VAL A 97 2.48 0.00 -1.47
N ILE A 98 2.07 -0.42 -0.27
CA ILE A 98 2.64 -1.61 0.40
C ILE A 98 2.46 -2.88 -0.44
N LEU A 99 1.31 -3.06 -1.09
CA LEU A 99 1.11 -4.19 -2.02
C LEU A 99 2.12 -4.16 -3.18
N MET A 100 2.40 -2.98 -3.74
CA MET A 100 3.42 -2.83 -4.77
C MET A 100 4.82 -3.18 -4.24
N GLU A 101 5.18 -2.77 -3.02
CA GLU A 101 6.47 -3.18 -2.43
C GLU A 101 6.55 -4.70 -2.19
N LEU A 102 5.45 -5.33 -1.77
CA LEU A 102 5.38 -6.78 -1.60
C LEU A 102 5.57 -7.52 -2.93
N LEU A 103 5.09 -6.98 -4.05
CA LEU A 103 5.24 -7.59 -5.38
C LEU A 103 6.62 -7.31 -6.01
N THR A 104 7.10 -6.07 -5.91
CA THR A 104 8.29 -5.60 -6.65
C THR A 104 9.58 -5.70 -5.85
N ARG A 105 9.49 -5.85 -4.52
CA ARG A 105 10.61 -5.81 -3.56
C ARG A 105 11.43 -4.51 -3.63
N ARG A 106 10.86 -3.45 -4.19
CA ARG A 106 11.43 -2.10 -4.21
C ARG A 106 10.84 -1.26 -3.10
N SER A 107 11.61 -0.32 -2.56
CA SER A 107 11.08 0.63 -1.58
C SER A 107 10.27 1.71 -2.29
N ALA A 108 9.15 2.11 -1.69
CA ALA A 108 8.26 3.14 -2.26
C ALA A 108 8.96 4.49 -2.49
N GLY A 109 9.94 4.84 -1.64
CA GLY A 109 10.71 6.08 -1.73
C GLY A 109 11.94 6.01 -2.64
N ASP A 110 12.23 4.86 -3.27
CA ASP A 110 13.39 4.75 -4.16
C ASP A 110 13.13 5.50 -5.47
N ILE A 111 14.10 6.32 -5.89
CA ILE A 111 14.10 6.94 -7.22
C ILE A 111 14.35 5.85 -8.27
N ILE A 112 13.40 5.63 -9.16
CA ILE A 112 13.52 4.63 -10.22
C ILE A 112 14.19 5.26 -11.44
N SER A 113 15.52 5.22 -11.44
CA SER A 113 16.36 5.69 -12.54
C SER A 113 16.15 4.89 -13.83
N GLY A 114 16.23 5.55 -14.99
CA GLY A 114 16.30 4.90 -16.31
C GLY A 114 14.98 4.72 -17.04
N HIS A 115 13.85 5.20 -16.50
CA HIS A 115 12.55 5.18 -17.16
C HIS A 115 12.04 6.61 -17.32
N SER A 116 11.97 7.11 -18.55
CA SER A 116 11.45 8.45 -18.86
C SER A 116 10.01 8.59 -18.36
N GLY A 117 9.78 9.42 -17.34
CA GLY A 117 8.46 9.75 -16.82
C GLY A 117 8.04 9.09 -15.51
N ALA A 118 8.79 8.12 -14.98
CA ALA A 118 8.54 7.55 -13.65
C ALA A 118 9.41 8.23 -12.59
N VAL A 119 8.78 8.79 -11.54
CA VAL A 119 9.49 9.51 -10.47
C VAL A 119 9.56 8.69 -9.18
N ASP A 120 8.57 7.83 -8.94
CA ASP A 120 8.49 6.93 -7.79
C ASP A 120 7.97 5.52 -8.17
N LEU A 121 7.86 4.63 -7.17
CA LEU A 121 7.37 3.26 -7.35
C LEU A 121 5.98 3.21 -7.98
N THR A 122 5.07 4.09 -7.57
CA THR A 122 3.67 4.06 -8.04
C THR A 122 3.57 4.49 -9.50
N ASP A 123 4.33 5.51 -9.91
CA ASP A 123 4.40 5.96 -11.29
C ASP A 123 5.02 4.89 -12.19
N TRP A 124 6.10 4.24 -11.73
CA TRP A 124 6.74 3.17 -12.49
C TRP A 124 5.82 1.95 -12.68
N VAL A 125 5.15 1.50 -11.62
CA VAL A 125 4.21 0.38 -11.70
C VAL A 125 3.04 0.70 -12.64
N ARG A 126 2.49 1.92 -12.59
CA ARG A 126 1.46 2.37 -13.54
C ARG A 126 1.96 2.41 -14.98
N LEU A 127 3.19 2.89 -15.19
CA LEU A 127 3.77 2.93 -16.52
C LEU A 127 3.89 1.51 -17.09
N CYS A 128 4.45 0.58 -16.31
CA CYS A 128 4.53 -0.83 -16.68
C CYS A 128 3.15 -1.40 -17.01
N ASP A 129 2.13 -1.18 -16.18
CA ASP A 129 0.77 -1.64 -16.44
C ASP A 129 0.17 -1.04 -17.73
N SER A 130 0.32 0.27 -17.93
CA SER A 130 -0.21 0.97 -19.11
C SER A 130 0.40 0.51 -20.44
N GLU A 131 1.63 -0.01 -20.40
CA GLU A 131 2.33 -0.58 -21.55
C GLU A 131 2.04 -2.08 -21.74
N GLY A 132 1.19 -2.69 -20.91
CA GLY A 132 0.91 -4.13 -20.92
C GLY A 132 2.05 -4.96 -20.33
N ARG A 133 2.95 -4.35 -19.57
CA ARG A 133 4.16 -4.92 -18.97
C ARG A 133 4.07 -5.04 -17.45
N GLY A 134 2.87 -5.11 -16.88
CA GLY A 134 2.66 -5.16 -15.43
C GLY A 134 3.44 -6.29 -14.73
N LEU A 135 3.56 -7.47 -15.35
CA LEU A 135 4.32 -8.59 -14.80
C LEU A 135 5.84 -8.33 -14.75
N ASP A 136 6.36 -7.44 -15.59
CA ASP A 136 7.80 -7.10 -15.61
C ASP A 136 8.23 -6.34 -14.35
N CYS A 137 7.30 -5.69 -13.65
CA CYS A 137 7.62 -4.97 -12.41
C CYS A 137 7.75 -5.90 -11.19
N ILE A 138 7.23 -7.13 -11.30
CA ILE A 138 7.17 -8.11 -10.21
C ILE A 138 8.53 -8.79 -10.05
N ASP A 139 8.96 -8.97 -8.81
CA ASP A 139 10.22 -9.65 -8.49
C ASP A 139 10.16 -11.11 -8.98
N ARG A 140 11.16 -11.54 -9.78
CA ARG A 140 11.18 -12.89 -10.35
C ARG A 140 11.44 -13.97 -9.30
N ASP A 141 12.06 -13.60 -8.18
CA ASP A 141 12.44 -14.51 -7.11
C ASP A 141 11.31 -14.79 -6.12
N ILE A 142 10.16 -14.10 -6.24
CA ILE A 142 8.96 -14.41 -5.44
C ILE A 142 8.04 -15.45 -6.13
N GLY A 143 8.28 -15.76 -7.41
CA GLY A 143 7.47 -16.67 -8.23
C GLY A 143 7.65 -18.16 -7.89
N GLY A 144 6.54 -18.90 -7.85
CA GLY A 144 6.49 -20.35 -7.62
C GLY A 144 5.91 -21.19 -8.78
N GLY A 145 5.59 -20.58 -9.92
CA GLY A 145 4.93 -21.24 -11.06
C GLY A 145 3.82 -20.37 -11.70
N GLU A 146 3.10 -20.90 -12.70
CA GLU A 146 2.06 -20.16 -13.45
C GLU A 146 0.87 -19.69 -12.58
N GLU A 147 0.42 -20.52 -11.63
CA GLU A 147 -0.66 -20.16 -10.70
C GLU A 147 -0.28 -18.94 -9.85
N SER A 148 0.98 -18.89 -9.39
CA SER A 148 1.51 -17.73 -8.67
C SER A 148 1.56 -16.48 -9.56
N THR A 149 1.83 -16.61 -10.86
CA THR A 149 1.82 -15.48 -11.80
C THR A 149 0.43 -14.85 -11.93
N LYS A 150 -0.63 -15.68 -12.03
CA LYS A 150 -2.01 -15.17 -12.06
C LYS A 150 -2.36 -14.46 -10.75
N ALA A 151 -2.10 -15.09 -9.61
CA ALA A 151 -2.36 -14.50 -8.31
C ALA A 151 -1.61 -13.17 -8.11
N MET A 152 -0.34 -13.09 -8.54
CA MET A 152 0.44 -11.86 -8.52
C MET A 152 -0.17 -10.76 -9.40
N SER A 153 -0.66 -11.11 -10.59
CA SER A 153 -1.38 -10.17 -11.46
C SER A 153 -2.66 -9.65 -10.81
N ASP A 154 -3.39 -10.51 -10.10
CA ASP A 154 -4.64 -10.13 -9.42
C ASP A 154 -4.33 -9.20 -8.23
N VAL A 155 -3.26 -9.46 -7.45
CA VAL A 155 -2.77 -8.55 -6.39
C VAL A 155 -2.32 -7.21 -6.97
N LEU A 156 -1.62 -7.22 -8.12
CA LEU A 156 -1.18 -6.01 -8.80
C LEU A 156 -2.39 -5.14 -9.20
N ALA A 157 -3.44 -5.75 -9.76
CA ALA A 157 -4.67 -5.07 -10.11
C ALA A 157 -5.36 -4.44 -8.89
N VAL A 158 -5.38 -5.13 -7.74
CA VAL A 158 -5.87 -4.57 -6.47
C VAL A 158 -5.05 -3.35 -6.06
N SER A 159 -3.72 -3.42 -6.13
CA SER A 159 -2.82 -2.32 -5.76
C SER A 159 -3.02 -1.06 -6.62
N LEU A 160 -3.22 -1.23 -7.93
CA LEU A 160 -3.49 -0.15 -8.88
C LEU A 160 -4.84 0.54 -8.59
N ARG A 161 -5.88 -0.22 -8.25
CA ARG A 161 -7.17 0.34 -7.80
C ARG A 161 -7.04 1.10 -6.48
N CYS A 162 -6.29 0.56 -5.53
CA CYS A 162 -6.05 1.19 -4.23
C CYS A 162 -5.30 2.52 -4.34
N THR A 163 -4.38 2.64 -5.29
CA THR A 163 -3.54 3.83 -5.45
C THR A 163 -4.15 4.90 -6.36
N ARG A 164 -5.36 4.75 -6.92
CA ARG A 164 -5.97 5.76 -7.82
C ARG A 164 -5.89 7.20 -7.29
N ALA A 165 -5.64 8.15 -8.19
CA ALA A 165 -5.43 9.56 -7.82
C ALA A 165 -6.69 10.14 -7.15
N ALA A 166 -7.86 9.88 -7.70
CA ALA A 166 -9.13 10.30 -7.13
C ALA A 166 -9.54 9.38 -5.96
N ALA A 167 -9.63 9.94 -4.75
CA ALA A 167 -9.90 9.18 -3.53
C ALA A 167 -11.25 8.42 -3.55
N ASN A 168 -12.25 8.93 -4.27
CA ASN A 168 -13.56 8.31 -4.45
C ASN A 168 -13.56 7.11 -5.42
N GLU A 169 -12.54 6.97 -6.27
CA GLU A 169 -12.40 5.82 -7.18
C GLU A 169 -11.67 4.62 -6.54
N ARG A 170 -11.12 4.81 -5.34
CA ARG A 170 -10.46 3.75 -4.57
C ARG A 170 -11.52 2.85 -3.92
N PRO A 171 -11.30 1.52 -3.88
CA PRO A 171 -12.18 0.60 -3.16
C PRO A 171 -12.19 0.90 -1.66
N SER A 172 -13.25 0.47 -0.96
CA SER A 172 -13.22 0.38 0.50
C SER A 172 -12.25 -0.72 0.95
N ILE A 173 -11.70 -0.60 2.16
CA ILE A 173 -10.84 -1.66 2.69
C ILE A 173 -11.58 -3.00 2.82
N ARG A 174 -12.91 -2.99 3.02
CA ARG A 174 -13.74 -4.20 2.98
C ARG A 174 -13.66 -4.90 1.63
N GLN A 175 -13.87 -4.16 0.54
CA GLN A 175 -13.75 -4.71 -0.82
C GLN A 175 -12.33 -5.22 -1.08
N VAL A 176 -11.30 -4.52 -0.58
CA VAL A 176 -9.91 -4.99 -0.72
C VAL A 176 -9.67 -6.30 0.03
N VAL A 177 -10.24 -6.48 1.24
CA VAL A 177 -10.17 -7.76 1.98
C VAL A 177 -10.86 -8.88 1.21
N GLU A 178 -12.02 -8.61 0.62
CA GLU A 178 -12.76 -9.58 -0.21
C GLU A 178 -11.96 -9.96 -1.47
N ASP A 179 -11.45 -8.96 -2.18
CA ASP A 179 -10.64 -9.15 -3.39
C ASP A 179 -9.37 -9.95 -3.10
N LEU A 180 -8.61 -9.59 -2.06
CA LEU A 180 -7.38 -10.31 -1.68
C LEU A 180 -7.65 -11.69 -1.10
N GLY A 181 -8.79 -11.89 -0.43
CA GLY A 181 -9.17 -13.19 0.13
C GLY A 181 -9.69 -14.19 -0.90
N ALA A 182 -9.99 -13.72 -2.12
CA ALA A 182 -10.41 -14.56 -3.25
C ALA A 182 -9.23 -15.00 -4.14
N ILE A 183 -8.02 -14.48 -3.88
CA ILE A 183 -6.76 -14.86 -4.53
C ILE A 183 -6.12 -15.99 -3.72
#